data_AF-A0A367IK72-F1
#
_entry.id   AF-A0A367IK72-F1
#
_cell.length_a   1.000
_cell.length_b   1.000
_cell.length_c   1.000
_cell.angle_alpha   90.00
_cell.angle_beta   90.00
_cell.angle_gamma   90.00
#
_symmetry.space_group_name_H-M   'P 1'
#
loop_
_entity.id
_entity.type
_entity.pdbx_description
1 polymer ?
#
loop_
_entity_poly.entity_id
_entity_poly.type
_entity_poly.pdbx_seq_one_letter_code
_entity_poly.pdbx_strand_id
1 'polypeptide(L)'
;LTRNDLTIIKNDMRFEYLDDDEKTIALYLNDVIVNDPLTTGIRETLTDDFVNYLLTELKFNKYPFSLKLQHDYSFKIFGEKVTAKIEFSIEKNVGVVCFSEDKHLNGIDSSSEYGESQIAAEILACAYNNYNKADSPTRAFVTSNYIESLNYGFPQEDNDITILRFPPKSQKQYYMGYDYANENERPIIIELLLRVREQIRIL
;
A
#
# COMPACT_ATOMS: atom_id res chain seq x y z
N LEU A 1 -10.34 -15.63 15.83
CA LEU A 1 -10.52 -16.45 14.62
C LEU A 1 -9.16 -16.73 14.00
N THR A 2 -8.84 -17.99 13.77
CA THR A 2 -7.67 -18.46 13.01
C THR A 2 -7.96 -18.46 11.51
N ARG A 3 -6.95 -18.65 10.66
CA ARG A 3 -7.16 -18.84 9.20
C ARG A 3 -8.17 -19.97 8.90
N ASN A 4 -8.12 -21.07 9.65
CA ASN A 4 -9.07 -22.18 9.49
C ASN A 4 -10.50 -21.83 9.94
N ASP A 5 -10.66 -20.97 10.94
CA ASP A 5 -11.99 -20.49 11.32
C ASP A 5 -12.55 -19.59 10.20
N LEU A 6 -11.69 -18.75 9.62
CA LEU A 6 -12.06 -17.83 8.54
C LEU A 6 -12.52 -18.57 7.28
N THR A 7 -11.99 -19.75 6.93
CA THR A 7 -12.41 -20.48 5.73
C THR A 7 -13.83 -21.04 5.81
N ILE A 8 -14.36 -21.27 7.02
CA ILE A 8 -15.67 -21.90 7.24
C ILE A 8 -16.72 -20.94 7.82
N ILE A 9 -16.35 -19.67 8.05
CA ILE A 9 -17.15 -18.70 8.83
C ILE A 9 -18.60 -18.52 8.32
N LYS A 10 -18.81 -18.58 7.00
CA LYS A 10 -20.13 -18.35 6.37
C LYS A 10 -21.16 -19.43 6.69
N ASN A 11 -20.72 -20.63 7.03
CA ASN A 11 -21.57 -21.82 7.10
C ASN A 11 -21.61 -22.47 8.49
N ASP A 12 -21.07 -21.81 9.51
CA ASP A 12 -20.86 -22.41 10.83
C ASP A 12 -21.48 -21.56 11.95
N MET A 13 -22.50 -22.13 12.62
CA MET A 13 -23.23 -21.50 13.73
C MET A 13 -22.33 -21.19 14.93
N ARG A 14 -21.13 -21.79 15.02
CA ARG A 14 -20.16 -21.51 16.10
C ARG A 14 -19.72 -20.05 16.13
N PHE A 15 -19.93 -19.27 15.07
CA PHE A 15 -19.53 -17.87 14.98
C PHE A 15 -20.69 -16.88 15.16
N GLU A 16 -21.88 -17.35 15.56
CA GLU A 16 -23.03 -16.47 15.81
C GLU A 16 -22.79 -15.46 16.93
N TYR A 17 -21.89 -15.78 17.87
CA TYR A 17 -21.53 -14.92 19.01
C TYR A 17 -20.78 -13.64 18.62
N LEU A 18 -20.21 -13.59 17.41
CA LEU A 18 -19.48 -12.43 16.94
C LEU A 18 -20.44 -11.26 16.74
N ASP A 19 -19.96 -10.04 17.00
CA ASP A 19 -20.72 -8.84 16.66
C ASP A 19 -20.71 -8.55 15.15
N ASP A 20 -21.45 -7.53 14.73
CA ASP A 20 -21.61 -7.19 13.31
C ASP A 20 -20.30 -6.72 12.66
N ASP A 21 -19.43 -6.04 13.41
CA ASP A 21 -18.14 -5.57 12.91
C ASP A 21 -17.15 -6.74 12.75
N GLU A 22 -17.08 -7.61 13.76
CA GLU A 22 -16.29 -8.84 13.75
C GLU A 22 -16.72 -9.78 12.61
N LYS A 23 -18.04 -9.96 12.42
CA LYS A 23 -18.59 -10.72 11.29
C LYS A 23 -18.20 -10.09 9.97
N THR A 24 -18.32 -8.78 9.84
CA THR A 24 -17.98 -8.07 8.60
C THR A 24 -16.52 -8.29 8.21
N ILE A 25 -15.58 -8.07 9.14
CA ILE A 25 -14.14 -8.33 8.91
C ILE A 25 -13.92 -9.79 8.52
N ALA A 26 -14.53 -10.73 9.24
CA ALA A 26 -14.37 -12.15 8.98
C ALA A 26 -14.90 -12.58 7.59
N LEU A 27 -15.98 -11.96 7.12
CA LEU A 27 -16.55 -12.21 5.80
C LEU A 27 -15.63 -11.75 4.67
N TYR A 28 -15.07 -10.53 4.76
CA TYR A 28 -14.08 -10.07 3.78
C TYR A 28 -12.86 -10.99 3.73
N LEU A 29 -12.34 -11.40 4.89
CA LEU A 29 -11.19 -12.32 4.93
C LEU A 29 -11.54 -13.71 4.40
N ASN A 30 -12.74 -14.22 4.67
CA ASN A 30 -13.21 -15.47 4.08
C ASN A 30 -13.22 -15.39 2.55
N ASP A 31 -13.74 -14.29 1.99
CA ASP A 31 -13.77 -14.09 0.55
C ASP A 31 -12.37 -14.05 -0.04
N VAL A 32 -11.42 -13.35 0.58
CA VAL A 32 -10.01 -13.36 0.14
C VAL A 32 -9.42 -14.77 0.20
N ILE A 33 -9.56 -15.48 1.32
CA ILE A 33 -8.89 -16.77 1.55
C ILE A 33 -9.48 -17.89 0.67
N VAL A 34 -10.80 -17.99 0.57
CA VAL A 34 -11.46 -19.09 -0.17
C VAL A 34 -11.28 -18.93 -1.67
N ASN A 35 -11.15 -17.69 -2.15
CA ASN A 35 -11.03 -17.39 -3.58
C ASN A 35 -9.58 -17.14 -4.04
N ASP A 36 -8.60 -17.24 -3.14
CA ASP A 36 -7.17 -17.17 -3.50
C ASP A 36 -6.76 -18.10 -4.66
N PRO A 37 -7.33 -19.33 -4.80
CA PRO A 37 -7.01 -20.22 -5.93
C PRO A 37 -7.62 -19.79 -7.29
N LEU A 38 -8.47 -18.75 -7.34
CA LEU A 38 -9.13 -18.31 -8.57
C LEU A 38 -8.20 -17.53 -9.49
N THR A 39 -8.69 -17.19 -10.69
CA THR A 39 -7.95 -16.38 -11.66
C THR A 39 -7.56 -15.02 -11.08
N THR A 40 -6.37 -14.57 -11.43
CA THR A 40 -5.72 -13.33 -10.96
C THR A 40 -6.68 -12.15 -10.75
N GLY A 41 -7.49 -11.77 -11.75
CA GLY A 41 -8.37 -10.59 -11.62
C GLY A 41 -9.49 -10.70 -10.56
N ILE A 42 -9.99 -11.91 -10.27
CA ILE A 42 -10.99 -12.12 -9.21
C ILE A 42 -10.33 -12.01 -7.85
N ARG A 43 -9.16 -12.63 -7.69
CA ARG A 43 -8.36 -12.53 -6.45
C ARG A 43 -8.02 -11.08 -6.13
N GLU A 44 -7.56 -10.32 -7.13
CA GLU A 44 -7.21 -8.91 -6.97
C GLU A 44 -8.39 -8.07 -6.48
N THR A 45 -9.56 -8.27 -7.07
CA THR A 45 -10.77 -7.51 -6.70
C THR A 45 -11.17 -7.78 -5.25
N LEU A 46 -11.12 -9.03 -4.79
CA LEU A 46 -11.50 -9.39 -3.43
C LEU A 46 -10.50 -8.86 -2.38
N THR A 47 -9.21 -8.89 -2.70
CA THR A 47 -8.21 -8.27 -1.82
C THR A 47 -8.37 -6.75 -1.79
N ASP A 48 -8.62 -6.11 -2.93
CA ASP A 48 -8.88 -4.67 -3.01
C ASP A 48 -10.08 -4.25 -2.14
N ASP A 49 -11.17 -5.02 -2.21
CA ASP A 49 -12.37 -4.78 -1.42
C ASP A 49 -12.07 -4.88 0.08
N PHE A 50 -11.29 -5.87 0.51
CA PHE A 50 -10.87 -6.02 1.90
C PHE A 50 -9.98 -4.85 2.36
N VAL A 51 -8.97 -4.47 1.57
CA VAL A 51 -8.07 -3.34 1.90
C VAL A 51 -8.85 -2.04 1.97
N ASN A 52 -9.76 -1.78 1.02
CA ASN A 52 -10.63 -0.60 1.02
C ASN A 52 -11.49 -0.52 2.28
N TYR A 53 -12.11 -1.65 2.65
CA TYR A 53 -12.90 -1.76 3.87
C TYR A 53 -12.04 -1.44 5.10
N LEU A 54 -10.86 -2.04 5.21
CA LEU A 54 -9.95 -1.84 6.33
C LEU A 54 -9.51 -0.37 6.46
N LEU A 55 -9.10 0.27 5.36
CA LEU A 55 -8.70 1.68 5.36
C LEU A 55 -9.87 2.60 5.71
N THR A 56 -11.07 2.26 5.26
CA THR A 56 -12.31 2.96 5.62
C THR A 56 -12.61 2.84 7.10
N GLU A 57 -12.46 1.65 7.69
CA GLU A 57 -12.69 1.47 9.13
C GLU A 57 -11.69 2.20 10.00
N LEU A 58 -10.44 2.26 9.56
CA LEU A 58 -9.39 3.07 10.17
C LEU A 58 -9.57 4.58 9.91
N LYS A 59 -10.66 4.98 9.27
CA LYS A 59 -11.09 6.37 9.03
C LYS A 59 -10.12 7.17 8.16
N PHE A 60 -9.44 6.51 7.22
CA PHE A 60 -8.65 7.19 6.19
C PHE A 60 -9.51 7.87 5.11
N ASN A 61 -10.81 7.56 5.07
CA ASN A 61 -11.79 8.24 4.22
C ASN A 61 -12.51 9.41 4.94
N LYS A 62 -12.04 9.82 6.12
CA LYS A 62 -12.61 10.92 6.91
C LYS A 62 -11.65 12.09 7.00
N TYR A 63 -12.20 13.30 7.07
CA TYR A 63 -11.43 14.53 7.27
C TYR A 63 -10.43 14.38 8.45
N PRO A 64 -9.16 14.81 8.30
CA PRO A 64 -8.60 15.59 7.19
C PRO A 64 -8.11 14.76 5.99
N PHE A 65 -8.32 13.45 6.00
CA PHE A 65 -7.86 12.54 4.95
C PHE A 65 -8.91 12.38 3.83
N SER A 66 -8.43 12.05 2.63
CA SER A 66 -9.24 11.59 1.52
C SER A 66 -8.63 10.31 0.93
N LEU A 67 -9.31 9.19 1.13
CA LEU A 67 -8.98 7.93 0.45
C LEU A 67 -9.44 8.00 -1.02
N LYS A 68 -8.53 7.73 -1.95
CA LYS A 68 -8.79 7.59 -3.39
C LYS A 68 -8.48 6.16 -3.81
N LEU A 69 -9.33 5.61 -4.66
CA LEU A 69 -9.14 4.31 -5.29
C LEU A 69 -8.68 4.52 -6.73
N GLN A 70 -7.72 3.72 -7.18
CA GLN A 70 -7.28 3.66 -8.58
C GLN A 70 -6.93 5.04 -9.17
N HIS A 71 -6.25 5.89 -8.39
CA HIS A 71 -5.95 7.25 -8.81
C HIS A 71 -4.75 7.29 -9.76
N ASP A 72 -4.93 7.97 -10.89
CA ASP A 72 -3.87 8.14 -11.88
C ASP A 72 -2.93 9.28 -11.47
N TYR A 73 -1.68 8.94 -11.20
CA TYR A 73 -0.58 9.87 -11.06
C TYR A 73 0.21 9.93 -12.37
N SER A 74 0.77 11.08 -12.70
CA SER A 74 1.59 11.18 -13.90
C SER A 74 2.65 12.25 -13.78
N PHE A 75 3.77 12.01 -14.43
CA PHE A 75 4.85 12.96 -14.57
C PHE A 75 5.39 13.00 -15.98
N LYS A 76 6.21 14.00 -16.29
CA LYS A 76 6.86 14.12 -17.59
C LYS A 76 8.37 14.05 -17.44
N ILE A 77 9.02 13.22 -18.26
CA ILE A 77 10.46 13.19 -18.44
C ILE A 77 10.74 13.36 -19.94
N PHE A 78 11.62 14.28 -20.32
CA PHE A 78 11.93 14.57 -21.74
C PHE A 78 10.71 14.90 -22.62
N GLY A 79 9.62 15.41 -22.02
CA GLY A 79 8.35 15.65 -22.73
C GLY A 79 7.45 14.42 -22.86
N GLU A 80 7.95 13.23 -22.55
CA GLU A 80 7.19 11.98 -22.50
C GLU A 80 6.42 11.88 -21.19
N LYS A 81 5.15 11.50 -21.27
CA LYS A 81 4.29 11.33 -20.10
C LYS A 81 4.46 9.92 -19.54
N VAL A 82 4.92 9.83 -18.30
CA VAL A 82 4.91 8.60 -17.50
C VAL A 82 3.68 8.64 -16.60
N THR A 83 2.90 7.56 -16.57
CA THR A 83 1.70 7.42 -15.73
C THR A 83 1.88 6.25 -14.78
N ALA A 84 1.47 6.43 -13.52
CA ALA A 84 1.34 5.37 -12.54
C ALA A 84 -0.10 5.36 -12.03
N LYS A 85 -0.76 4.21 -12.07
CA LYS A 85 -2.10 4.04 -11.52
C LYS A 85 -1.96 3.41 -10.14
N ILE A 86 -2.18 4.21 -9.11
CA ILE A 86 -2.03 3.78 -7.72
C ILE A 86 -3.35 3.18 -7.25
N GLU A 87 -3.31 1.99 -6.67
CA GLU A 87 -4.49 1.26 -6.22
C GLU A 87 -5.23 1.99 -5.11
N PHE A 88 -4.48 2.48 -4.11
CA PHE A 88 -5.00 3.23 -2.99
C PHE A 88 -4.10 4.43 -2.69
N SER A 89 -4.67 5.62 -2.59
CA SER A 89 -3.93 6.78 -2.09
C SER A 89 -4.71 7.50 -0.99
N ILE A 90 -3.96 7.99 -0.01
CA ILE A 90 -4.49 8.74 1.13
C ILE A 90 -3.93 10.14 1.03
N GLU A 91 -4.80 11.07 0.72
CA GLU A 91 -4.44 12.47 0.50
C GLU A 91 -4.80 13.29 1.73
N LYS A 92 -3.86 14.15 2.16
CA LYS A 92 -4.08 15.17 3.20
C LYS A 92 -3.36 16.45 2.77
N ASN A 93 -4.12 17.48 2.45
CA ASN A 93 -3.61 18.73 1.86
C ASN A 93 -2.79 18.44 0.59
N VAL A 94 -1.46 18.55 0.70
CA VAL A 94 -0.47 18.37 -0.36
C VAL A 94 0.32 17.07 -0.18
N GLY A 95 0.16 16.40 0.95
CA GLY A 95 0.72 15.08 1.24
C GLY A 95 -0.12 13.96 0.64
N VAL A 96 0.54 13.03 -0.05
CA VAL A 96 -0.07 11.80 -0.57
C VAL A 96 0.70 10.60 -0.04
N VAL A 97 0.00 9.66 0.61
CA VAL A 97 0.52 8.34 0.93
C VAL A 97 -0.07 7.33 -0.03
N CYS A 98 0.79 6.70 -0.81
CA CYS A 98 0.42 5.69 -1.79
C CYS A 98 0.55 4.30 -1.11
N PHE A 99 -0.54 3.55 -1.12
CA PHE A 99 -0.59 2.15 -0.72
C PHE A 99 -0.60 1.35 -2.01
N SER A 100 0.49 0.64 -2.25
CA SER A 100 0.64 -0.28 -3.37
C SER A 100 0.71 -1.66 -2.79
N GLU A 101 -0.26 -2.50 -3.12
CA GLU A 101 -0.21 -3.92 -2.81
C GLU A 101 0.44 -4.61 -4.01
N ASP A 102 1.57 -5.29 -3.80
CA ASP A 102 2.08 -6.18 -4.84
C ASP A 102 1.38 -7.55 -4.76
N LYS A 103 0.39 -7.72 -5.63
CA LYS A 103 -0.50 -8.89 -5.71
C LYS A 103 0.12 -10.07 -6.45
N HIS A 104 1.41 -9.96 -6.81
CA HIS A 104 2.17 -10.96 -7.55
C HIS A 104 3.46 -11.36 -6.82
N LEU A 105 3.37 -11.61 -5.50
CA LEU A 105 4.47 -12.15 -4.68
C LEU A 105 5.21 -13.35 -5.32
N ASN A 106 4.55 -14.11 -6.20
CA ASN A 106 5.13 -15.25 -6.91
C ASN A 106 6.16 -14.86 -8.01
N GLY A 107 6.26 -13.58 -8.38
CA GLY A 107 7.25 -13.04 -9.34
C GLY A 107 8.26 -12.09 -8.69
N ILE A 108 8.21 -11.95 -7.37
CA ILE A 108 9.05 -11.06 -6.59
C ILE A 108 10.22 -11.88 -6.03
N ASP A 109 11.41 -11.65 -6.54
CA ASP A 109 12.62 -12.28 -6.05
C ASP A 109 13.78 -11.27 -5.99
N SER A 110 14.95 -11.74 -5.58
CA SER A 110 16.14 -10.88 -5.50
C SER A 110 16.58 -10.31 -6.86
N SER A 111 16.18 -10.93 -7.98
CA SER A 111 16.50 -10.48 -9.33
C SER A 111 15.55 -9.38 -9.85
N SER A 112 14.32 -9.31 -9.34
CA SER A 112 13.39 -8.20 -9.58
C SER A 112 13.50 -7.08 -8.53
N GLU A 113 14.56 -7.11 -7.72
CA GLU A 113 14.73 -6.25 -6.53
C GLU A 113 13.50 -6.24 -5.62
N TYR A 114 12.79 -7.35 -5.58
CA TYR A 114 11.53 -7.47 -4.87
C TYR A 114 10.46 -6.43 -5.27
N GLY A 115 10.37 -6.08 -6.56
CA GLY A 115 9.42 -5.08 -7.04
C GLY A 115 9.78 -3.64 -6.66
N GLU A 116 10.95 -3.42 -6.03
CA GLU A 116 11.41 -2.09 -5.59
C GLU A 116 11.41 -1.08 -6.74
N SER A 117 11.73 -1.50 -7.97
CA SER A 117 11.71 -0.62 -9.15
C SER A 117 10.30 -0.14 -9.52
N GLN A 118 9.27 -0.99 -9.39
CA GLN A 118 7.87 -0.60 -9.62
C GLN A 118 7.38 0.33 -8.51
N ILE A 119 7.64 -0.04 -7.25
CA ILE A 119 7.32 0.79 -6.08
C ILE A 119 8.04 2.15 -6.17
N ALA A 120 9.30 2.18 -6.61
CA ALA A 120 10.06 3.42 -6.79
C ALA A 120 9.47 4.30 -7.90
N ALA A 121 9.03 3.71 -9.02
CA ALA A 121 8.35 4.43 -10.09
C ALA A 121 7.01 5.03 -9.63
N GLU A 122 6.26 4.29 -8.82
CA GLU A 122 5.01 4.75 -8.20
C GLU A 122 5.26 5.88 -7.20
N ILE A 123 6.25 5.72 -6.32
CA ILE A 123 6.70 6.76 -5.38
C ILE A 123 7.14 8.02 -6.13
N LEU A 124 7.90 7.87 -7.23
CA LEU A 124 8.35 8.98 -8.07
C LEU A 124 7.18 9.71 -8.74
N ALA A 125 6.21 8.98 -9.28
CA ALA A 125 5.00 9.55 -9.85
C ALA A 125 4.17 10.31 -8.81
N CYS A 126 4.02 9.74 -7.60
CA CYS A 126 3.38 10.41 -6.46
C CYS A 126 4.15 11.69 -6.08
N ALA A 127 5.48 11.61 -5.92
CA ALA A 127 6.33 12.73 -5.53
C ALA A 127 6.32 13.88 -6.55
N TYR A 128 6.36 13.60 -7.85
CA TYR A 128 6.27 14.62 -8.89
C TYR A 128 4.92 15.34 -8.90
N ASN A 129 3.82 14.60 -8.75
CA ASN A 129 2.49 15.19 -8.68
C ASN A 129 2.34 16.10 -7.45
N ASN A 130 3.02 15.75 -6.34
CA ASN A 130 3.11 16.60 -5.16
C ASN A 130 4.06 17.79 -5.35
N TYR A 131 5.17 17.65 -6.08
CA TYR A 131 6.07 18.77 -6.40
C TYR A 131 5.36 19.91 -7.13
N ASN A 132 4.46 19.57 -8.06
CA ASN A 132 3.63 20.57 -8.75
C ASN A 132 2.51 21.20 -7.87
N LYS A 133 2.34 20.73 -6.62
CA LYS A 133 1.35 21.16 -5.63
C LYS A 133 2.05 21.39 -4.28
N ALA A 134 2.76 22.51 -4.15
CA ALA A 134 3.66 22.90 -3.03
C ALA A 134 3.40 22.31 -1.62
N ASP A 135 4.50 21.94 -0.93
CA ASP A 135 4.66 21.59 0.51
C ASP A 135 4.25 20.19 1.01
N SER A 136 4.71 19.10 0.37
CA SER A 136 4.49 17.72 0.85
C SER A 136 5.67 17.12 1.63
N PRO A 137 5.47 16.59 2.84
CA PRO A 137 6.44 15.76 3.56
C PRO A 137 6.30 14.28 3.15
N THR A 138 7.15 13.83 2.23
CA THR A 138 7.31 12.41 1.84
C THR A 138 8.55 11.82 2.50
N ARG A 139 8.60 10.51 2.79
CA ARG A 139 9.87 9.82 3.12
C ARG A 139 10.24 8.74 2.11
N ALA A 140 10.09 9.08 0.83
CA ALA A 140 11.22 9.02 -0.09
C ALA A 140 11.64 10.48 -0.33
N PHE A 141 12.90 10.82 -0.01
CA PHE A 141 13.40 12.17 -0.26
C PHE A 141 13.83 12.23 -1.72
N VAL A 142 12.93 12.68 -2.59
CA VAL A 142 13.23 12.96 -3.99
C VAL A 142 13.40 14.47 -4.12
N THR A 143 14.63 14.93 -4.31
CA THR A 143 14.91 16.36 -4.49
C THR A 143 14.35 16.86 -5.82
N SER A 144 14.07 18.16 -5.92
CA SER A 144 13.78 18.79 -7.22
C SER A 144 14.91 18.53 -8.21
N ASN A 145 16.16 18.56 -7.73
CA ASN A 145 17.34 18.28 -8.54
C ASN A 145 17.35 16.83 -9.08
N TYR A 146 16.88 15.85 -8.30
CA TYR A 146 16.69 14.48 -8.77
C TYR A 146 15.71 14.46 -9.95
N ILE A 147 14.52 15.01 -9.77
CA ILE A 147 13.49 15.06 -10.81
C ILE A 147 13.99 15.78 -12.06
N GLU A 148 14.69 16.90 -11.90
CA GLU A 148 15.26 17.67 -13.01
C GLU A 148 16.38 16.89 -13.73
N SER A 149 17.22 16.15 -12.99
CA SER A 149 18.31 15.36 -13.56
C SER A 149 17.82 14.27 -14.51
N LEU A 150 16.60 13.76 -14.30
CA LEU A 150 15.99 12.78 -15.21
C LEU A 150 15.84 13.33 -16.64
N ASN A 151 15.75 14.66 -16.84
CA ASN A 151 15.74 15.28 -18.17
C ASN A 151 17.11 15.35 -18.85
N TYR A 152 18.17 14.83 -18.22
CA TYR A 152 19.53 14.82 -18.75
C TYR A 152 20.15 13.42 -18.76
N GLY A 153 19.40 12.39 -18.37
CA GLY A 153 19.81 10.99 -18.35
C GLY A 153 19.62 10.36 -16.98
N PHE A 154 20.54 9.49 -16.58
CA PHE A 154 20.55 8.96 -15.22
C PHE A 154 20.93 10.07 -14.21
N PRO A 155 20.34 10.06 -13.00
CA PRO A 155 20.73 10.99 -11.94
C PRO A 155 22.23 10.90 -11.66
N GLN A 156 22.88 12.06 -11.44
CA GLN A 156 24.26 12.10 -10.97
C GLN A 156 24.35 11.61 -9.52
N GLU A 157 25.51 11.10 -9.09
CA GLU A 157 25.72 10.42 -7.79
C GLU A 157 25.23 11.22 -6.56
N ASP A 158 25.14 12.55 -6.64
CA ASP A 158 24.68 13.41 -5.53
C ASP A 158 23.14 13.58 -5.49
N ASN A 159 22.43 13.10 -6.52
CA ASN A 159 20.98 13.11 -6.62
C ASN A 159 20.48 11.67 -6.45
N ASP A 160 20.45 11.21 -5.20
CA ASP A 160 19.93 9.88 -4.85
C ASP A 160 18.48 9.96 -4.34
N ILE A 161 17.68 8.93 -4.63
CA ILE A 161 16.45 8.66 -3.89
C ILE A 161 16.80 7.76 -2.71
N THR A 162 16.47 8.22 -1.50
CA THR A 162 16.51 7.33 -0.33
C THR A 162 15.13 6.73 -0.10
N ILE A 163 15.01 5.41 -0.34
CA ILE A 163 13.83 4.62 0.03
C ILE A 163 14.06 4.03 1.43
N LEU A 164 13.27 4.47 2.40
CA LEU A 164 13.31 3.91 3.75
C LEU A 164 12.45 2.64 3.82
N ARG A 165 13.04 1.51 4.23
CA ARG A 165 12.36 0.23 4.37
C ARG A 165 12.05 -0.09 5.84
N PHE A 166 10.90 -0.68 6.09
CA PHE A 166 10.61 -1.42 7.31
C PHE A 166 10.23 -2.88 6.98
N PRO A 167 10.87 -3.90 7.62
CA PRO A 167 12.05 -3.79 8.48
C PRO A 167 13.31 -3.36 7.70
N PRO A 168 14.32 -2.76 8.36
CA PRO A 168 15.54 -2.29 7.69
C PRO A 168 16.36 -3.45 7.12
N LYS A 169 17.06 -3.23 5.99
CA LYS A 169 17.88 -4.23 5.27
C LYS A 169 18.90 -4.98 6.14
N SER A 170 19.27 -4.44 7.30
CA SER A 170 20.21 -5.05 8.25
C SER A 170 19.62 -6.19 9.08
N GLN A 171 18.29 -6.36 9.12
CA GLN A 171 17.66 -7.48 9.82
C GLN A 171 17.69 -8.75 8.96
N LYS A 172 18.33 -9.81 9.46
CA LYS A 172 18.50 -11.11 8.78
C LYS A 172 17.18 -11.85 8.50
N GLN A 173 16.08 -11.45 9.14
CA GLN A 173 14.74 -11.99 8.89
C GLN A 173 14.00 -11.06 7.94
N TYR A 174 14.02 -11.42 6.67
CA TYR A 174 13.12 -10.87 5.66
C TYR A 174 11.69 -11.31 6.02
N TYR A 175 10.96 -10.48 6.77
CA TYR A 175 9.51 -10.60 6.78
C TYR A 175 9.04 -10.06 5.41
N MET A 176 8.65 -10.97 4.52
CA MET A 176 8.21 -10.71 3.14
C MET A 176 6.85 -9.96 3.07
N GLY A 177 6.45 -9.29 4.15
CA GLY A 177 5.10 -8.80 4.40
C GLY A 177 4.50 -9.43 5.66
N TYR A 178 3.32 -8.95 6.02
CA TYR A 178 2.48 -9.52 7.07
C TYR A 178 1.20 -10.05 6.43
N ASP A 179 0.72 -11.19 6.89
CA ASP A 179 -0.50 -11.85 6.45
C ASP A 179 -1.67 -11.54 7.41
N TYR A 180 -2.66 -10.79 6.92
CA TYR A 180 -3.83 -10.45 7.74
C TYR A 180 -4.69 -11.68 8.09
N ALA A 181 -4.61 -12.77 7.32
CA ALA A 181 -5.30 -14.00 7.70
C ALA A 181 -4.67 -14.66 8.94
N ASN A 182 -3.39 -14.40 9.23
CA ASN A 182 -2.71 -14.86 10.44
C ASN A 182 -3.11 -14.01 11.66
N GLU A 183 -3.77 -14.63 12.63
CA GLU A 183 -4.26 -14.00 13.85
C GLU A 183 -3.16 -13.32 14.68
N ASN A 184 -1.93 -13.81 14.61
CA ASN A 184 -0.81 -13.25 15.36
C ASN A 184 -0.22 -12.00 14.70
N GLU A 185 -0.45 -11.82 13.40
CA GLU A 185 0.09 -10.71 12.61
C GLU A 185 -0.90 -9.56 12.46
N ARG A 186 -2.22 -9.81 12.57
CA ARG A 186 -3.26 -8.76 12.53
C ARG A 186 -3.00 -7.59 13.47
N PRO A 187 -2.65 -7.78 14.76
CA PRO A 187 -2.41 -6.65 15.65
C PRO A 187 -1.23 -5.79 15.17
N ILE A 188 -0.21 -6.42 14.58
CA ILE A 188 0.96 -5.73 14.04
C ILE A 188 0.56 -4.88 12.82
N ILE A 189 -0.23 -5.45 11.90
CA ILE A 189 -0.71 -4.73 10.71
C ILE A 189 -1.55 -3.52 11.11
N ILE A 190 -2.51 -3.72 12.03
CA ILE A 190 -3.36 -2.64 12.54
C ILE A 190 -2.53 -1.56 13.20
N GLU A 191 -1.56 -1.93 14.05
CA GLU A 191 -0.67 -0.98 14.70
C GLU A 191 0.14 -0.16 13.70
N LEU A 192 0.69 -0.80 12.65
CA LEU A 192 1.43 -0.12 11.59
C LEU A 192 0.54 0.88 10.85
N LEU A 193 -0.67 0.48 10.43
CA LEU A 193 -1.61 1.36 9.75
C LEU A 193 -2.04 2.54 10.62
N LEU A 194 -2.28 2.32 11.92
CA LEU A 194 -2.60 3.39 12.88
C LEU A 194 -1.42 4.34 13.08
N ARG A 195 -0.19 3.83 13.15
CA ARG A 195 1.02 4.67 13.23
C ARG A 195 1.20 5.51 11.99
N VAL A 196 1.01 4.93 10.80
CA VAL A 196 1.01 5.67 9.53
C VAL A 196 -0.04 6.77 9.56
N ARG A 197 -1.26 6.46 9.99
CA ARG A 197 -2.35 7.44 10.10
C ARG A 197 -1.97 8.61 11.01
N GLU A 198 -1.47 8.34 12.20
CA GLU A 198 -1.09 9.40 13.14
C GLU A 198 0.10 10.23 12.63
N GLN A 199 1.07 9.59 11.97
CA GLN A 199 2.16 10.31 11.32
C GLN A 199 1.64 11.25 10.23
N ILE A 200 0.71 10.82 9.36
CA ILE A 200 0.12 11.71 8.35
C ILE A 200 -0.73 12.81 9.03
N ARG A 201 -1.41 12.49 10.13
CA ARG A 201 -2.28 13.45 10.83
C ARG A 201 -1.51 14.68 11.32
N ILE A 202 -0.28 14.51 11.77
CA ILE A 202 0.56 15.60 12.33
C ILE A 202 1.36 16.39 11.27
N LEU A 203 1.33 15.98 10.00
CA LEU A 203 1.97 16.66 8.86
C LEU A 203 1.08 17.75 8.28
#